data_AF-A0A7Y2U9C8-F1
#
_entry.id   AF-A0A7Y2U9C8-F1
#
_cell.length_a   1.000
_cell.length_b   1.000
_cell.length_c   1.000
_cell.angle_alpha   90.00
_cell.angle_beta   90.00
_cell.angle_gamma   90.00
#
_symmetry.space_group_name_H-M   'P 1'
#
loop_
_entity.id
_entity.type
_entity.pdbx_description
1 polymer ?
#
loop_
_entity_poly.entity_id
_entity_poly.type
_entity_poly.pdbx_seq_one_letter_code
_entity_poly.pdbx_strand_id
1 'polypeptide(L)'
;MKQTSRACAHSICRISLLFLALTLPHAANAEVVFSESFESPVVSGFDDNTVPDNGNWVGSSGAYNASVRGLYNDFVAWPGTSKFSTPYGDQGYMLAYSTTQLTTAQGATGQTITAGVTYTLTFNAAFESGASADYKAELVAFAAADDNAAREDPNSPAGTVVASATGAITA
;
A
#
# COMPACT_ATOMS: atom_id res chain seq x y z
N MET A 1 -33.22 83.94 -17.58
CA MET A 1 -32.00 84.00 -16.75
C MET A 1 -31.80 82.66 -16.05
N LYS A 2 -30.63 82.04 -16.28
CA LYS A 2 -29.74 81.34 -15.32
C LYS A 2 -30.42 80.36 -14.31
N GLN A 3 -29.99 79.11 -14.11
CA GLN A 3 -28.66 78.52 -14.29
C GLN A 3 -28.80 76.99 -14.25
N THR A 4 -28.18 76.32 -15.21
CA THR A 4 -27.99 74.86 -15.28
C THR A 4 -26.84 74.46 -14.35
N SER A 5 -26.95 73.31 -13.67
CA SER A 5 -25.82 72.67 -12.98
C SER A 5 -25.90 71.16 -13.18
N ARG A 6 -25.02 70.66 -14.06
CA ARG A 6 -24.70 69.25 -14.25
C ARG A 6 -23.65 68.86 -13.22
N ALA A 7 -23.90 67.81 -12.44
CA ALA A 7 -22.87 67.16 -11.64
C ALA A 7 -22.21 66.05 -12.48
N CYS A 8 -20.93 66.23 -12.76
CA CYS A 8 -20.06 65.29 -13.44
C CYS A 8 -19.46 64.35 -12.39
N ALA A 9 -19.95 63.11 -12.29
CA ALA A 9 -19.37 62.11 -11.41
C ALA A 9 -18.06 61.61 -12.02
N HIS A 10 -16.95 61.93 -11.35
CA HIS A 10 -15.61 61.54 -11.73
C HIS A 10 -15.41 60.03 -11.59
N SER A 11 -14.78 59.49 -12.64
CA SER A 11 -14.26 58.13 -12.76
C SER A 11 -13.33 57.77 -11.60
N ILE A 12 -13.64 56.68 -10.89
CA ILE A 12 -12.70 55.97 -10.04
C ILE A 12 -12.34 54.67 -10.77
N CYS A 13 -11.30 54.75 -11.59
CA CYS A 13 -10.66 53.60 -12.20
C CYS A 13 -10.01 52.77 -11.09
N ARG A 14 -10.69 51.70 -10.64
CA ARG A 14 -10.10 50.71 -9.74
C ARG A 14 -9.19 49.80 -10.55
N ILE A 15 -7.89 50.08 -10.50
CA ILE A 15 -6.85 49.15 -10.91
C ILE A 15 -6.96 47.94 -9.98
N SER A 16 -7.58 46.87 -10.47
CA SER A 16 -7.58 45.58 -9.78
C SER A 16 -6.19 44.99 -9.95
N LEU A 17 -5.39 45.04 -8.89
CA LEU A 17 -4.16 44.26 -8.77
C LEU A 17 -4.55 42.78 -8.88
N LEU A 18 -4.26 42.17 -10.03
CA LEU A 18 -4.28 40.72 -10.19
C LEU A 18 -3.08 40.18 -9.41
N PHE A 19 -3.31 39.73 -8.17
CA PHE A 19 -2.35 38.90 -7.47
C PHE A 19 -2.30 37.54 -8.17
N LEU A 20 -1.35 37.38 -9.08
CA LEU A 20 -0.93 36.06 -9.54
C LEU A 20 -0.17 35.43 -8.35
N ALA A 21 -0.91 34.77 -7.47
CA ALA A 21 -0.32 33.93 -6.44
C ALA A 21 0.36 32.77 -7.15
N LEU A 22 1.68 32.90 -7.33
CA LEU A 22 2.53 31.79 -7.72
C LEU A 22 2.51 30.82 -6.52
N THR A 23 1.58 29.86 -6.55
CA THR A 23 1.62 28.73 -5.62
C THR A 23 2.88 27.96 -5.94
N LEU A 24 3.97 28.26 -5.23
CA LEU A 24 5.12 27.37 -5.16
C LEU A 24 4.55 25.99 -4.79
N PRO A 25 4.92 24.92 -5.51
CA PRO A 25 4.56 23.59 -5.07
C PRO A 25 5.15 23.43 -3.67
N HIS A 26 4.29 23.49 -2.65
CA HIS A 26 4.64 22.98 -1.34
C HIS A 26 5.10 21.56 -1.61
N ALA A 27 6.33 21.23 -1.24
CA ALA A 27 6.74 19.83 -1.18
C ALA A 27 5.78 19.20 -0.17
N ALA A 28 4.69 18.61 -0.66
CA ALA A 28 3.76 17.89 0.15
C ALA A 28 4.57 16.75 0.76
N ASN A 29 4.68 16.73 2.08
CA ASN A 29 5.19 15.55 2.76
C ASN A 29 4.25 14.41 2.36
N ALA A 30 4.78 13.34 1.77
CA ALA A 30 3.99 12.18 1.42
C ALA A 30 3.35 11.61 2.68
N GLU A 31 2.02 11.52 2.70
CA GLU A 31 1.29 10.89 3.79
C GLU A 31 1.45 9.37 3.71
N VAL A 32 1.78 8.74 4.83
CA VAL A 32 1.81 7.27 4.94
C VAL A 32 0.39 6.80 5.22
N VAL A 33 -0.26 6.25 4.19
CA VAL A 33 -1.65 5.77 4.26
C VAL A 33 -1.75 4.30 4.69
N PHE A 34 -0.63 3.58 4.67
CA PHE A 34 -0.55 2.18 5.08
C PHE A 34 0.90 1.82 5.45
N SER A 35 1.09 1.10 6.54
CA SER A 35 2.40 0.59 6.97
C SER A 35 2.22 -0.70 7.76
N GLU A 36 3.13 -1.64 7.55
CA GLU A 36 3.16 -2.94 8.23
C GLU A 36 4.62 -3.38 8.35
N SER A 37 4.97 -3.95 9.50
CA SER A 37 6.27 -4.58 9.75
C SER A 37 6.17 -6.06 10.12
N PHE A 38 4.95 -6.62 10.20
CA PHE A 38 4.64 -8.01 10.53
C PHE A 38 5.01 -8.43 11.95
N GLU A 39 5.04 -7.46 12.88
CA GLU A 39 5.42 -7.72 14.28
C GLU A 39 4.27 -8.20 15.17
N SER A 40 3.05 -8.34 14.61
CA SER A 40 1.87 -8.78 15.35
C SER A 40 1.00 -9.75 14.53
N PRO A 41 0.55 -10.87 15.13
CA PRO A 41 0.96 -11.38 16.44
C PRO A 41 2.42 -11.82 16.47
N VAL A 42 3.03 -11.85 17.65
CA VAL A 42 4.37 -12.43 17.82
C VAL A 42 4.29 -13.96 17.75
N VAL A 43 5.02 -14.56 16.81
CA VAL A 43 5.08 -16.01 16.61
C VAL A 43 6.45 -16.57 17.00
N SER A 44 6.53 -17.89 17.16
CA SER A 44 7.79 -18.60 17.43
C SER A 44 8.14 -19.45 16.21
N GLY A 45 9.16 -19.02 15.44
CA GLY A 45 9.52 -19.70 14.20
C GLY A 45 8.58 -19.35 13.05
N PHE A 46 8.25 -20.34 12.23
CA PHE A 46 7.26 -20.21 11.17
C PHE A 46 5.88 -20.67 11.66
N ASP A 47 4.89 -19.78 11.62
CA ASP A 47 3.51 -20.09 11.95
C ASP A 47 2.67 -20.03 10.67
N ASP A 48 2.32 -21.20 10.13
CA ASP A 48 1.68 -21.31 8.84
C ASP A 48 0.21 -20.88 8.87
N ASN A 49 -0.32 -20.50 7.71
CA ASN A 49 -1.69 -20.00 7.55
C ASN A 49 -2.04 -18.75 8.38
N THR A 50 -1.05 -18.06 8.94
CA THR A 50 -1.28 -16.84 9.71
C THR A 50 -1.39 -15.61 8.83
N VAL A 51 -2.08 -14.59 9.33
CA VAL A 51 -2.05 -13.21 8.82
C VAL A 51 -1.90 -12.28 10.02
N PRO A 52 -1.40 -11.04 9.85
CA PRO A 52 -1.37 -10.07 10.94
C PRO A 52 -2.76 -9.85 11.54
N ASP A 53 -2.82 -9.72 12.87
CA ASP A 53 -4.08 -9.65 13.64
C ASP A 53 -4.72 -8.25 13.67
N ASN A 54 -4.16 -7.30 12.92
CA ASN A 54 -4.69 -5.94 12.80
C ASN A 54 -5.92 -5.83 11.88
N GLY A 55 -6.36 -6.94 11.26
CA GLY A 55 -7.53 -6.99 10.38
C GLY A 55 -7.32 -6.36 9.00
N ASN A 56 -6.09 -5.95 8.68
CA ASN A 56 -5.78 -5.26 7.42
C ASN A 56 -5.35 -6.19 6.30
N TRP A 57 -5.26 -7.50 6.55
CA TRP A 57 -4.64 -8.46 5.66
C TRP A 57 -5.54 -9.67 5.39
N VAL A 58 -5.42 -10.19 4.17
CA VAL A 58 -6.06 -11.41 3.69
C VAL A 58 -4.99 -12.23 2.98
N GLY A 59 -4.76 -13.45 3.43
CA GLY A 59 -3.82 -14.38 2.80
C GLY A 59 -4.54 -15.35 1.87
N SER A 60 -3.81 -15.95 0.92
CA SER A 60 -4.36 -17.01 0.08
C SER A 60 -4.95 -18.16 0.91
N SER A 61 -6.15 -18.64 0.57
CA SER A 61 -6.79 -19.78 1.23
C SER A 61 -6.68 -21.08 0.41
N GLY A 62 -7.27 -22.16 0.95
CA GLY A 62 -7.12 -23.52 0.44
C GLY A 62 -5.98 -24.27 1.13
N ALA A 63 -6.15 -25.59 1.31
CA ALA A 63 -5.32 -26.39 2.20
C ALA A 63 -3.81 -26.28 1.91
N TYR A 64 -3.41 -26.23 0.64
CA TYR A 64 -2.00 -26.10 0.25
C TYR A 64 -1.48 -24.66 0.37
N ASN A 65 -2.19 -23.69 -0.21
CA ASN A 65 -1.71 -22.30 -0.23
C ASN A 65 -1.72 -21.67 1.15
N ALA A 66 -2.64 -22.08 2.03
CA ALA A 66 -2.68 -21.66 3.42
C ALA A 66 -1.46 -22.16 4.21
N SER A 67 -1.07 -23.44 4.04
CA SER A 67 -0.02 -24.08 4.86
C SER A 67 1.41 -23.71 4.46
N VAL A 68 1.58 -22.90 3.41
CA VAL A 68 2.91 -22.54 2.87
C VAL A 68 3.12 -21.02 2.82
N ARG A 69 2.35 -20.28 3.63
CA ARG A 69 2.56 -18.85 3.93
C ARG A 69 2.39 -18.61 5.42
N GLY A 70 2.89 -17.48 5.92
CA GLY A 70 2.66 -17.08 7.31
C GLY A 70 3.73 -16.17 7.89
N LEU A 71 3.51 -15.76 9.13
CA LEU A 71 4.45 -15.02 9.94
C LEU A 71 5.66 -15.90 10.25
N TYR A 72 6.83 -15.27 10.17
CA TYR A 72 8.11 -15.93 10.37
C TYR A 72 8.97 -15.09 11.31
N ASN A 73 9.36 -15.70 12.43
CA ASN A 73 10.22 -15.13 13.47
C ASN A 73 11.53 -15.94 13.53
N ASP A 74 12.66 -15.23 13.65
CA ASP A 74 14.03 -15.75 13.50
C ASP A 74 14.50 -16.72 14.62
N PHE A 75 13.68 -16.96 15.65
CA PHE A 75 14.09 -17.66 16.88
C PHE A 75 13.94 -19.19 16.92
N VAL A 76 13.43 -19.89 15.90
CA VAL A 76 13.22 -21.35 16.02
C VAL A 76 13.81 -22.17 14.90
N ALA A 77 14.66 -23.12 15.28
CA ALA A 77 15.05 -24.25 14.46
C ALA A 77 13.91 -25.29 14.44
N TRP A 78 13.12 -25.32 13.36
CA TRP A 78 12.26 -26.45 12.99
C TRP A 78 12.39 -26.67 11.48
N PRO A 79 12.67 -27.91 11.05
CA PRO A 79 13.92 -28.19 10.36
C PRO A 79 14.12 -27.34 9.10
N GLY A 80 15.07 -26.40 9.13
CA GLY A 80 15.71 -25.89 7.91
C GLY A 80 15.67 -24.40 7.65
N THR A 81 14.88 -23.60 8.38
CA THR A 81 14.75 -22.19 7.98
C THR A 81 15.95 -21.33 8.40
N SER A 82 16.52 -20.64 7.42
CA SER A 82 17.68 -19.76 7.62
C SER A 82 17.35 -18.59 8.55
N LYS A 83 18.30 -18.23 9.42
CA LYS A 83 18.22 -16.99 10.19
C LYS A 83 18.15 -15.81 9.23
N PHE A 84 17.34 -14.81 9.56
CA PHE A 84 17.27 -13.54 8.86
C PHE A 84 17.31 -12.40 9.88
N SER A 85 17.49 -11.18 9.39
CA SER A 85 17.34 -9.96 10.18
C SER A 85 16.58 -8.94 9.36
N THR A 86 15.69 -8.19 9.99
CA THR A 86 14.96 -7.09 9.37
C THR A 86 15.29 -5.77 10.06
N PRO A 87 15.32 -4.62 9.35
CA PRO A 87 15.51 -3.33 9.99
C PRO A 87 14.30 -2.85 10.81
N TYR A 88 13.20 -3.61 10.83
CA TYR A 88 11.91 -3.19 11.39
C TYR A 88 11.39 -4.07 12.55
N GLY A 89 12.23 -4.93 13.12
CA GLY A 89 11.89 -5.80 14.26
C GLY A 89 12.54 -7.18 14.14
N ASP A 90 11.80 -8.21 14.52
CA ASP A 90 12.28 -9.60 14.61
C ASP A 90 11.53 -10.53 13.63
N GLN A 91 10.50 -10.03 12.93
CA GLN A 91 9.58 -10.83 12.14
C GLN A 91 9.44 -10.37 10.70
N GLY A 92 8.97 -11.28 9.87
CA GLY A 92 8.57 -11.00 8.49
C GLY A 92 7.40 -11.89 8.10
N TYR A 93 6.95 -11.72 6.85
CA TYR A 93 5.93 -12.58 6.27
C TYR A 93 6.54 -13.44 5.16
N MET A 94 6.40 -14.76 5.28
CA MET A 94 6.89 -15.72 4.30
C MET A 94 5.77 -16.11 3.34
N LEU A 95 6.10 -16.11 2.05
CA LEU A 95 5.28 -16.67 0.96
C LEU A 95 6.13 -17.74 0.27
N ALA A 96 5.78 -19.01 0.43
CA ALA A 96 6.41 -20.07 -0.33
C ALA A 96 5.58 -20.40 -1.57
N TYR A 97 6.26 -20.61 -2.69
CA TYR A 97 5.69 -20.90 -4.01
C TYR A 97 4.92 -19.75 -4.66
N SER A 98 4.85 -19.76 -6.00
CA SER A 98 4.19 -18.73 -6.79
C SER A 98 2.66 -18.71 -6.66
N THR A 99 2.08 -19.70 -5.99
CA THR A 99 0.63 -19.80 -5.77
C THR A 99 0.17 -19.19 -4.46
N THR A 100 1.07 -18.67 -3.63
CA THR A 100 0.70 -17.95 -2.41
C THR A 100 0.67 -16.45 -2.62
N GLN A 101 -0.23 -15.78 -1.89
CA GLN A 101 -0.31 -14.33 -1.89
C GLN A 101 -0.69 -13.81 -0.51
N LEU A 102 -0.34 -12.54 -0.27
CA LEU A 102 -0.85 -11.73 0.81
C LEU A 102 -1.37 -10.42 0.19
N THR A 103 -2.62 -10.08 0.46
CA THR A 103 -3.27 -8.87 -0.04
C THR A 103 -3.95 -8.12 1.10
N THR A 104 -4.25 -6.85 0.89
CA THR A 104 -4.93 -6.04 1.90
C THR A 104 -6.43 -6.39 1.98
N ALA A 105 -6.97 -6.31 3.19
CA ALA A 105 -8.41 -6.38 3.42
C ALA A 105 -9.12 -5.16 2.82
N GLN A 106 -10.43 -5.28 2.60
CA GLN A 106 -11.24 -4.16 2.15
C GLN A 106 -11.08 -2.94 3.07
N GLY A 107 -10.74 -1.79 2.47
CA GLY A 107 -10.61 -0.53 3.19
C GLY A 107 -9.36 -0.40 4.06
N ALA A 108 -8.43 -1.37 4.03
CA ALA A 108 -7.22 -1.34 4.87
C ALA A 108 -6.36 -0.09 4.70
N THR A 109 -6.33 0.50 3.50
CA THR A 109 -5.59 1.75 3.26
C THR A 109 -6.40 3.01 3.61
N GLY A 110 -7.71 2.88 3.82
CA GLY A 110 -8.64 4.00 3.98
C GLY A 110 -8.74 4.95 2.78
N GLN A 111 -8.07 4.63 1.66
CA GLN A 111 -7.95 5.52 0.50
C GLN A 111 -8.86 5.10 -0.65
N THR A 112 -9.43 6.10 -1.32
CA THR A 112 -9.92 5.94 -2.69
C THR A 112 -8.78 6.25 -3.65
N ILE A 113 -8.50 5.35 -4.58
CA ILE A 113 -7.48 5.58 -5.61
C ILE A 113 -7.92 6.74 -6.49
N THR A 114 -7.16 7.83 -6.46
CA THR A 114 -7.52 9.09 -7.09
C THR A 114 -6.65 9.36 -8.31
N ALA A 115 -7.27 9.74 -9.43
CA ALA A 115 -6.56 10.07 -10.65
C ALA A 115 -5.59 11.24 -10.45
N GLY A 116 -4.39 11.14 -11.01
CA GLY A 116 -3.35 12.17 -10.89
C GLY A 116 -2.58 12.18 -9.57
N VAL A 117 -2.88 11.24 -8.66
CA VAL A 117 -2.11 11.02 -7.42
C VAL A 117 -1.05 9.94 -7.64
N THR A 118 0.17 10.21 -7.19
CA THR A 118 1.25 9.21 -7.16
C THR A 118 1.19 8.44 -5.84
N TYR A 119 1.06 7.12 -5.94
CA TYR A 119 1.19 6.20 -4.81
C TYR A 119 2.55 5.53 -4.87
N THR A 120 3.28 5.53 -3.75
CA THR A 120 4.58 4.88 -3.63
C THR A 120 4.47 3.70 -2.69
N LEU A 121 4.85 2.52 -3.17
CA LEU A 121 5.04 1.33 -2.34
C LEU A 121 6.53 1.11 -2.09
N THR A 122 6.91 0.88 -0.84
CA THR A 122 8.26 0.50 -0.44
C THR A 122 8.16 -0.69 0.49
N PHE A 123 8.95 -1.73 0.21
CA PHE A 123 8.98 -2.96 0.99
C PHE A 123 10.38 -3.56 0.94
N ASN A 124 10.70 -4.36 1.96
CA ASN A 124 11.88 -5.20 1.96
C ASN A 124 11.48 -6.61 1.55
N ALA A 125 12.28 -7.24 0.68
CA ALA A 125 12.10 -8.62 0.30
C ALA A 125 13.44 -9.35 0.35
N ALA A 126 13.40 -10.60 0.76
CA ALA A 126 14.54 -11.50 0.81
C ALA A 126 14.08 -12.90 0.40
N PHE A 127 15.04 -13.76 0.09
CA PHE A 127 14.79 -15.17 -0.19
C PHE A 127 15.80 -16.03 0.56
N GLU A 128 15.47 -17.30 0.72
CA GLU A 128 16.33 -18.25 1.42
C GLU A 128 17.65 -18.49 0.68
N SER A 129 18.75 -18.63 1.42
CA SER A 129 20.06 -18.88 0.82
C SER A 129 20.05 -20.13 -0.07
N GLY A 130 20.54 -19.99 -1.30
CA GLY A 130 20.54 -21.07 -2.29
C GLY A 130 19.24 -21.23 -3.07
N ALA A 131 18.22 -20.43 -2.79
CA ALA A 131 17.01 -20.35 -3.61
C ALA A 131 17.08 -19.20 -4.64
N SER A 132 16.00 -19.01 -5.38
CA SER A 132 15.74 -17.84 -6.21
C SER A 132 14.28 -17.45 -6.04
N ALA A 133 13.99 -16.16 -6.00
CA ALA A 133 12.62 -15.68 -5.89
C ALA A 133 12.44 -14.38 -6.68
N ASP A 134 11.23 -14.19 -7.16
CA ASP A 134 10.75 -12.95 -7.76
C ASP A 134 9.66 -12.37 -6.87
N TYR A 135 9.48 -11.05 -6.92
CA TYR A 135 8.33 -10.38 -6.33
C TYR A 135 7.33 -9.98 -7.42
N LYS A 136 6.06 -9.92 -7.01
CA LYS A 136 4.98 -9.23 -7.72
C LYS A 136 4.24 -8.36 -6.70
N ALA A 137 4.23 -7.06 -6.93
CA ALA A 137 3.53 -6.10 -6.11
C ALA A 137 2.47 -5.38 -6.95
N GLU A 138 1.25 -5.31 -6.45
CA GLU A 138 0.10 -4.76 -7.19
C GLU A 138 -0.61 -3.72 -6.35
N LEU A 139 -0.92 -2.58 -6.97
CA LEU A 139 -1.91 -1.65 -6.47
C LEU A 139 -3.26 -2.05 -7.07
N VAL A 140 -4.21 -2.39 -6.22
CA VAL A 140 -5.52 -2.94 -6.62
C VAL A 140 -6.62 -1.99 -6.17
N ALA A 141 -7.49 -1.61 -7.11
CA ALA A 141 -8.74 -0.94 -6.84
C ALA A 141 -9.84 -1.98 -6.62
N PHE A 142 -10.44 -2.02 -5.43
CA PHE A 142 -11.57 -2.88 -5.15
C PHE A 142 -12.89 -2.11 -5.28
N ALA A 143 -13.88 -2.73 -5.90
CA ALA A 143 -15.25 -2.25 -5.93
C ALA A 143 -15.97 -2.57 -4.62
N ALA A 144 -17.07 -1.88 -4.34
CA ALA A 144 -17.89 -2.12 -3.15
C ALA A 144 -18.49 -3.55 -3.10
N ALA A 145 -18.58 -4.23 -4.24
CA ALA A 145 -19.08 -5.61 -4.34
C ALA A 145 -17.99 -6.67 -4.09
N ASP A 146 -16.71 -6.30 -4.03
CA ASP A 146 -15.62 -7.25 -3.81
C ASP A 146 -15.50 -7.54 -2.30
N ASP A 147 -15.79 -8.77 -1.86
CA ASP A 147 -15.61 -9.21 -0.47
C ASP A 147 -14.25 -9.89 -0.22
N ASN A 148 -13.90 -10.09 1.06
CA ASN A 148 -12.61 -10.68 1.41
C ASN A 148 -12.49 -12.15 1.00
N ALA A 149 -13.59 -12.89 0.86
CA ALA A 149 -13.53 -14.30 0.46
C ALA A 149 -13.01 -14.44 -0.98
N ALA A 150 -13.39 -13.54 -1.87
CA ALA A 150 -12.85 -13.49 -3.24
C ALA A 150 -11.37 -13.01 -3.30
N ARG A 151 -10.83 -12.44 -2.21
CA ARG A 151 -9.41 -12.02 -2.11
C ARG A 151 -8.49 -13.15 -1.66
N GLU A 152 -9.05 -14.20 -1.09
CA GLU A 152 -8.29 -15.37 -0.65
C GLU A 152 -7.95 -16.33 -1.80
N ASP A 153 -8.60 -16.25 -2.96
CA ASP A 153 -8.28 -17.10 -4.11
C ASP A 153 -7.22 -16.46 -5.01
N PRO A 154 -5.97 -16.95 -5.02
CA PRO A 154 -4.92 -16.42 -5.89
C PRO A 154 -5.19 -16.67 -7.39
N ASN A 155 -6.09 -17.60 -7.74
CA ASN A 155 -6.44 -17.90 -9.13
C ASN A 155 -7.61 -17.06 -9.65
N SER A 156 -8.35 -16.41 -8.76
CA SER A 156 -9.49 -15.57 -9.09
C SER A 156 -9.51 -14.31 -8.22
N PRO A 157 -8.43 -13.50 -8.23
CA PRO A 157 -8.33 -12.35 -7.34
C PRO A 157 -9.41 -11.31 -7.67
N ALA A 158 -10.13 -10.86 -6.63
CA ALA A 158 -11.07 -9.74 -6.76
C ALA A 158 -10.37 -8.41 -7.05
N GLY A 159 -11.13 -7.44 -7.58
CA GLY A 159 -10.66 -6.09 -7.86
C GLY A 159 -9.99 -5.90 -9.23
N THR A 160 -9.54 -4.67 -9.47
CA THR A 160 -8.86 -4.25 -10.70
C THR A 160 -7.44 -3.82 -10.37
N VAL A 161 -6.44 -4.48 -10.97
CA VAL A 161 -5.04 -4.05 -10.88
C VAL A 161 -4.88 -2.73 -11.62
N VAL A 162 -4.54 -1.67 -10.89
CA VAL A 162 -4.31 -0.33 -11.48
C VAL A 162 -2.84 -0.06 -11.78
N ALA A 163 -1.95 -0.76 -11.09
CA ALA A 163 -0.50 -0.74 -11.34
C ALA A 163 0.12 -2.04 -10.80
N SER A 164 1.19 -2.49 -11.44
CA SER A 164 1.96 -3.67 -11.02
C SER A 164 3.45 -3.44 -11.19
N ALA A 165 4.25 -3.99 -10.29
CA ALA A 165 5.69 -4.10 -10.40
C ALA A 165 6.13 -5.54 -10.16
N THR A 166 7.11 -5.99 -10.93
CA THR A 166 7.71 -7.32 -10.79
C THR A 166 9.22 -7.22 -10.90
N GLY A 167 9.95 -8.10 -10.21
CA GLY A 167 11.40 -8.19 -10.37
C GLY A 167 12.00 -9.34 -9.58
N ALA A 168 13.23 -9.70 -9.94
CA ALA A 168 14.02 -10.65 -9.17
C ALA A 168 14.42 -10.05 -7.82
N ILE A 169 14.34 -10.85 -6.77
CA ILE A 169 14.91 -10.50 -5.46
C ILE A 169 16.40 -10.87 -5.52
N THR A 170 17.26 -9.89 -5.28
CA THR A 170 18.72 -10.07 -5.30
C THR A 170 19.28 -10.01 -3.90
N ALA A 171 20.20 -10.92 -3.58
CA ALA A 171 20.94 -10.97 -2.32
C ALA A 171 22.08 -9.94 -2.26
#